data_AF-A0ABD0RQA0-F1
#
_entry.id   AF-A0ABD0RQA0-F1
#
_cell.length_a   1.000
_cell.length_b   1.000
_cell.length_c   1.000
_cell.angle_alpha   90.00
_cell.angle_beta   90.00
_cell.angle_gamma   90.00
#
_symmetry.space_group_name_H-M   'P 1'
#
loop_
_entity.id
_entity.type
_entity.pdbx_description
1 polymer ?
#
loop_
_entity_poly.entity_id
_entity_poly.type
_entity_poly.pdbx_seq_one_letter_code
_entity_poly.pdbx_strand_id
1 'polypeptide(L)'
;AVSFLLAEMAMKVELARMAYQRAAWEVDQGRRNTYYASIAKAFAGDIANQCATDAVQIFGGNGFNSEYPVEKLMRDAKIYQ
;
A
#
# COMPACT_ATOMS: atom_id res chain seq x y z
N ALA A 1 -15.61 -9.98 10.39
CA ALA A 1 -14.15 -9.74 10.55
C ALA A 1 -13.51 -9.31 9.24
N VAL A 2 -13.60 -10.12 8.16
CA VAL A 2 -12.99 -9.80 6.85
C VAL A 2 -13.46 -8.46 6.26
N SER A 3 -14.75 -8.14 6.35
CA SER A 3 -15.30 -6.86 5.84
C SER A 3 -14.66 -5.63 6.48
N PHE A 4 -14.34 -5.67 7.78
CA PHE A 4 -13.65 -4.58 8.47
C PHE A 4 -12.21 -4.45 8.00
N LEU A 5 -11.50 -5.57 7.81
CA LEU A 5 -10.13 -5.56 7.30
C LEU A 5 -10.08 -4.98 5.88
N LEU A 6 -11.00 -5.39 5.00
CA LEU A 6 -11.10 -4.85 3.65
C LEU A 6 -11.41 -3.35 3.65
N ALA A 7 -12.30 -2.89 4.53
CA ALA A 7 -12.59 -1.46 4.67
C ALA A 7 -11.35 -0.67 5.13
N GLU A 8 -10.61 -1.19 6.10
CA GLU A 8 -9.38 -0.56 6.60
C GLU A 8 -8.28 -0.50 5.53
N MET A 9 -8.08 -1.60 4.78
CA MET A 9 -7.15 -1.65 3.64
C MET A 9 -7.53 -0.61 2.59
N ALA A 10 -8.82 -0.52 2.22
CA ALA A 10 -9.31 0.45 1.25
C ALA A 10 -9.05 1.90 1.68
N MET A 11 -9.33 2.23 2.96
CA MET A 11 -9.05 3.56 3.50
C MET A 11 -7.57 3.91 3.43
N LYS A 12 -6.69 2.99 3.84
CA LYS A 12 -5.23 3.20 3.82
C LYS A 12 -4.71 3.41 2.39
N VAL A 13 -5.19 2.62 1.43
CA VAL A 13 -4.84 2.76 0.02
C VAL A 13 -5.31 4.10 -0.54
N GLU A 14 -6.51 4.56 -0.19
CA GLU A 14 -7.03 5.87 -0.60
C GLU A 14 -6.15 7.01 -0.09
N LEU A 15 -5.76 6.97 1.18
CA LEU A 15 -4.87 7.97 1.77
C LEU A 15 -3.48 7.95 1.13
N ALA A 16 -2.93 6.76 0.85
CA ALA A 16 -1.65 6.63 0.15
C ALA A 16 -1.73 7.21 -1.27
N ARG A 17 -2.86 7.02 -1.95
CA ARG A 17 -3.12 7.61 -3.26
C ARG A 17 -3.14 9.14 -3.20
N MET A 18 -3.88 9.69 -2.24
CA MET A 18 -3.93 11.14 -2.03
C MET A 18 -2.55 11.72 -1.71
N ALA A 19 -1.73 11.02 -0.92
CA ALA A 19 -0.39 11.48 -0.55
C ALA A 19 0.54 11.63 -1.77
N TYR A 20 0.62 10.62 -2.66
CA TYR A 20 1.47 10.74 -3.84
C TYR A 20 0.91 11.75 -4.85
N GLN A 21 -0.42 11.84 -4.98
CA GLN A 21 -1.06 12.85 -5.84
C GLN A 21 -0.78 14.27 -5.34
N ARG A 22 -0.78 14.49 -4.02
CA ARG A 22 -0.39 15.77 -3.42
C ARG A 22 1.05 16.12 -3.78
N ALA A 23 1.96 15.15 -3.74
CA ALA A 23 3.36 15.34 -4.12
C ALA A 23 3.52 15.63 -5.62
N ALA A 24 2.76 14.95 -6.48
CA ALA A 24 2.73 15.22 -7.92
C ALA A 24 2.18 16.63 -8.21
N TRP A 25 1.10 17.03 -7.53
CA TRP A 25 0.52 18.36 -7.66
C TRP A 25 1.51 19.48 -7.32
N GLU A 26 2.38 19.30 -6.33
CA GLU A 26 3.43 20.30 -6.05
C GLU A 26 4.40 20.47 -7.23
N VAL A 27 4.75 19.37 -7.91
CA VAL A 27 5.61 19.41 -9.11
C VAL A 27 4.89 20.15 -10.24
N ASP A 28 3.63 19.82 -10.49
CA ASP A 28 2.82 20.43 -11.56
C ASP A 28 2.67 21.95 -11.36
N GLN A 29 2.74 22.40 -10.11
CA GLN A 29 2.68 23.81 -9.75
C GLN A 29 4.05 24.51 -9.69
N GLY A 30 5.12 23.83 -10.14
CA GLY A 30 6.49 24.37 -10.14
C GLY A 30 7.10 24.52 -8.74
N ARG A 31 6.54 23.87 -7.72
CA ARG A 31 7.03 23.93 -6.34
C ARG A 31 7.85 22.69 -6.00
N ARG A 32 8.73 22.83 -5.01
CA ARG A 32 9.56 21.72 -4.53
C ARG A 32 8.69 20.69 -3.81
N ASN A 33 8.66 19.46 -4.33
CA ASN A 33 7.84 18.38 -3.79
C ASN A 33 8.54 17.48 -2.75
N THR A 34 9.85 17.64 -2.51
CA THR A 34 10.69 16.67 -1.77
C THR A 34 10.07 16.23 -0.44
N TYR A 35 9.49 17.16 0.32
CA TYR A 35 8.83 16.86 1.59
C TYR A 35 7.63 15.91 1.42
N TYR A 36 6.69 16.26 0.53
CA TYR A 36 5.50 15.46 0.27
C TYR A 36 5.83 14.13 -0.42
N ALA A 37 6.83 14.11 -1.31
CA ALA A 37 7.29 12.89 -1.97
C ALA A 37 7.88 11.89 -0.97
N SER A 38 8.70 12.34 -0.01
CA SER A 38 9.25 11.48 1.04
C SER A 38 8.16 10.89 1.93
N ILE A 39 7.17 11.70 2.34
CA ILE A 39 6.01 11.23 3.11
C ILE A 39 5.22 10.19 2.30
N ALA A 40 4.92 10.49 1.04
CA ALA A 40 4.15 9.60 0.18
C ALA A 40 4.84 8.24 -0.01
N LYS A 41 6.15 8.22 -0.29
CA LYS A 41 6.89 6.95 -0.42
C LYS A 41 6.92 6.16 0.90
N ALA A 42 7.24 6.79 2.01
CA ALA A 42 7.29 6.10 3.30
C ALA A 42 5.92 5.48 3.63
N PHE A 43 4.88 6.29 3.59
CA PHE A 43 3.52 5.85 3.91
C PHE A 43 3.02 4.77 2.93
N ALA A 44 3.14 4.97 1.61
CA ALA A 44 2.67 4.00 0.64
C ALA A 44 3.42 2.66 0.72
N GLY A 45 4.72 2.67 1.02
CA GLY A 45 5.53 1.47 1.22
C GLY A 45 5.08 0.64 2.42
N ASP A 46 4.84 1.30 3.56
CA ASP A 46 4.32 0.63 4.77
C ASP A 46 2.89 0.10 4.55
N ILE A 47 2.01 0.90 3.91
CA ILE A 47 0.64 0.47 3.60
C ILE A 47 0.62 -0.72 2.62
N ALA A 48 1.51 -0.76 1.63
CA ALA A 48 1.60 -1.89 0.71
C ALA A 48 1.97 -3.19 1.45
N ASN A 49 2.95 -3.13 2.36
CA ASN A 49 3.33 -4.28 3.18
C ASN A 49 2.20 -4.74 4.11
N GLN A 50 1.53 -3.79 4.77
CA GLN A 50 0.42 -4.11 5.66
C GLN A 50 -0.73 -4.76 4.89
N CYS A 51 -1.15 -4.16 3.77
CA CYS A 51 -2.25 -4.69 2.96
C CYS A 51 -1.94 -6.07 2.38
N ALA A 52 -0.69 -6.31 1.95
CA ALA A 52 -0.31 -7.62 1.43
C ALA A 52 -0.30 -8.69 2.54
N THR A 53 0.12 -8.33 3.75
CA THR A 53 0.09 -9.22 4.93
C THR A 53 -1.35 -9.52 5.35
N ASP A 54 -2.20 -8.50 5.41
CA ASP A 54 -3.63 -8.64 5.72
C ASP A 54 -4.35 -9.50 4.67
N ALA A 55 -3.99 -9.36 3.40
CA ALA A 55 -4.51 -10.19 2.32
C ALA A 55 -4.15 -11.67 2.51
N VAL A 56 -2.90 -12.01 2.89
CA VAL A 56 -2.53 -13.39 3.21
C VAL A 56 -3.40 -13.94 4.35
N GLN A 57 -3.65 -13.13 5.38
CA GLN A 57 -4.52 -13.52 6.50
C GLN A 57 -5.98 -13.77 6.07
N ILE A 58 -6.52 -12.98 5.13
CA ILE A 58 -7.87 -13.19 4.57
C ILE A 58 -7.95 -14.52 3.81
N PHE A 59 -6.91 -14.86 3.04
CA PHE A 59 -6.85 -16.10 2.28
C PHE A 59 -6.54 -17.33 3.15
N GLY A 60 -6.10 -17.15 4.40
CA GLY A 60 -5.78 -18.23 5.33
C GLY A 60 -4.67 -19.12 4.79
N GLY A 61 -4.83 -20.44 4.87
CA GLY A 61 -3.82 -21.40 4.35
C GLY A 61 -3.54 -21.24 2.85
N ASN A 62 -4.53 -20.82 2.06
CA ASN A 62 -4.37 -20.55 0.64
C ASN A 62 -3.52 -19.30 0.38
N GLY A 63 -3.34 -18.43 1.37
CA GLY A 63 -2.52 -17.23 1.27
C GLY A 63 -1.02 -17.51 1.15
N PHE A 64 -0.59 -18.73 1.46
CA PHE A 64 0.79 -19.20 1.33
C PHE A 64 0.99 -20.14 0.13
N ASN A 65 -0.07 -20.43 -0.63
CA ASN A 65 -0.02 -21.27 -1.82
C ASN A 65 0.27 -20.42 -3.06
N SER A 66 1.22 -20.87 -3.89
CA SER A 66 1.58 -20.25 -5.17
C SER A 66 0.47 -20.26 -6.23
N GLU A 67 -0.62 -21.00 -6.01
CA GLU A 67 -1.81 -20.96 -6.89
C GLU A 67 -2.56 -19.63 -6.80
N TYR A 68 -2.43 -18.89 -5.68
CA TYR A 68 -3.05 -17.58 -5.50
C TYR A 68 -1.96 -16.50 -5.50
N PRO A 69 -2.13 -15.39 -6.22
CA PRO A 69 -1.06 -14.39 -6.40
C PRO A 69 -0.66 -13.65 -5.10
N VAL A 70 -1.40 -13.85 -4.01
CA VAL A 70 -1.24 -13.10 -2.76
C VAL A 70 0.09 -13.37 -2.07
N GLU A 71 0.64 -14.59 -2.17
CA GLU A 71 1.92 -14.94 -1.56
C GLU A 71 3.07 -14.19 -2.28
N LYS A 72 2.99 -14.09 -3.60
CA LYS A 72 3.92 -13.31 -4.42
C LYS A 72 3.82 -11.83 -4.09
N LEU A 73 2.60 -11.28 -4.00
CA LEU A 73 2.37 -9.88 -3.66
C LEU A 73 2.93 -9.52 -2.27
N MET A 74 2.80 -10.42 -1.28
CA MET A 74 3.40 -10.23 0.05
C MET A 74 4.92 -10.17 0.01
N ARG A 75 5.58 -10.99 -0.82
CA ARG A 75 7.03 -10.94 -1.01
C ARG A 75 7.46 -9.66 -1.74
N ASP A 76 6.75 -9.30 -2.80
CA ASP A 76 7.05 -8.12 -3.62
C ASP A 76 6.89 -6.82 -2.81
N ALA A 77 5.90 -6.76 -1.91
CA ALA A 77 5.65 -5.60 -1.07
C ALA A 77 6.86 -5.19 -0.20
N LYS A 78 7.69 -6.16 0.24
CA LYS A 78 8.88 -5.90 1.06
C LYS A 78 9.95 -5.06 0.37
N ILE A 79 9.98 -5.06 -0.96
CA ILE A 79 10.93 -4.26 -1.74
C ILE A 79 10.60 -2.77 -1.61
N TYR A 80 9.33 -2.45 -1.41
CA TYR A 80 8.84 -1.08 -1.34
C TYR A 80 8.88 -0.48 0.05
N GLN A 81 9.29 -1.22 1.09
CA GLN A 81 9.60 -0.62 2.38
C GLN A 81 10.94 0.11 2.26
#